data_AF-A0A6C0F4J2-F1
#
_entry.id   AF-A0A6C0F4J2-F1
#
_cell.length_a   1.000
_cell.length_b   1.000
_cell.length_c   1.000
_cell.angle_alpha   90.00
_cell.angle_beta   90.00
_cell.angle_gamma   90.00
#
_symmetry.space_group_name_H-M   'P 1'
#
loop_
_entity.id
_entity.type
_entity.pdbx_description
1 polymer ?
#
loop_
_entity_poly.entity_id
_entity_poly.type
_entity_poly.pdbx_seq_one_letter_code
_entity_poly.pdbx_strand_id
1 'polypeptide(L)'
;MNTTFWGPSGWQFLHTITFIYPEYPTFSDKIKMRDMMSSMCYILPCKYCRASFSKYMASLPIDNYLDSRERIIEWLYKMHNKVNKKLRTQGFCKHSNPELDTIKNIYNPIVKIITDILNKGNGNGQRNNAQEAITYICRLGYDFLGSIVFNYQGYFTNCHTSNEKIRIITVYSSFFNSIQPLLCSYLAKLCKEGKECVARYEISKFKIRNMLMSNEPYSKLVKWFYKCNSLCNLGSTTEEEYEKHFKNHIVMSCDNPKASTNSTGKIITCRKNMRRNTKKNVK
;
A
#
# COMPACT_ATOMS: atom_id res chain seq x y z
N MET A 1 -7.68 3.48 9.54
CA MET A 1 -7.72 2.01 9.71
C MET A 1 -6.75 1.59 10.81
N ASN A 2 -7.06 0.50 11.54
CA ASN A 2 -6.19 -0.05 12.59
C ASN A 2 -4.85 -0.53 11.98
N THR A 3 -3.74 0.02 12.46
CA THR A 3 -2.39 -0.27 11.94
C THR A 3 -1.95 -1.70 12.17
N THR A 4 -2.44 -2.39 13.21
CA THR A 4 -2.07 -3.80 13.46
C THR A 4 -2.74 -4.77 12.50
N PHE A 5 -3.86 -4.38 11.89
CA PHE A 5 -4.58 -5.17 10.91
C PHE A 5 -3.89 -5.11 9.53
N TRP A 6 -3.72 -3.90 8.97
CA TRP A 6 -3.19 -3.77 7.61
C TRP A 6 -1.65 -3.68 7.54
N GLY A 7 -0.98 -3.31 8.64
CA GLY A 7 0.45 -3.06 8.68
C GLY A 7 1.30 -4.28 8.28
N PRO A 8 1.10 -5.45 8.90
CA PRO A 8 1.82 -6.67 8.54
C PRO A 8 1.63 -7.07 7.06
N SER A 9 0.39 -7.07 6.57
CA SER A 9 0.07 -7.34 5.16
C SER A 9 0.73 -6.32 4.22
N GLY A 10 0.77 -5.04 4.61
CA GLY A 10 1.41 -3.99 3.82
C GLY A 10 2.92 -4.18 3.72
N TRP A 11 3.58 -4.55 4.80
CA TRP A 11 5.00 -4.88 4.77
C TRP A 11 5.27 -6.12 3.92
N GLN A 12 4.45 -7.17 4.05
CA GLN A 12 4.59 -8.37 3.23
C GLN A 12 4.49 -8.06 1.74
N PHE A 13 3.51 -7.25 1.35
CA PHE A 13 3.33 -6.80 -0.03
C PHE A 13 4.50 -5.99 -0.56
N LEU A 14 4.92 -4.95 0.18
CA LEU A 14 5.98 -4.05 -0.26
C LEU A 14 7.34 -4.77 -0.33
N HIS A 15 7.68 -5.60 0.66
CA HIS A 15 8.91 -6.39 0.63
C HIS A 15 8.88 -7.39 -0.52
N THR A 16 7.78 -8.13 -0.72
CA THR A 16 7.64 -9.03 -1.87
C THR A 16 7.94 -8.30 -3.18
N ILE A 17 7.43 -7.09 -3.37
CA ILE A 17 7.70 -6.29 -4.58
C ILE A 17 9.19 -5.93 -4.72
N THR A 18 9.88 -5.59 -3.63
CA THR A 18 11.33 -5.34 -3.69
C THR A 18 12.13 -6.61 -4.00
N PHE A 19 11.69 -7.76 -3.49
CA PHE A 19 12.35 -9.04 -3.69
C PHE A 19 12.19 -9.61 -5.11
N ILE A 20 11.11 -9.25 -5.81
CA ILE A 20 10.94 -9.57 -7.24
C ILE A 20 11.42 -8.46 -8.18
N TYR A 21 11.92 -7.32 -7.65
CA TYR A 21 12.48 -6.25 -8.47
C TYR A 21 13.58 -6.80 -9.39
N PRO A 22 13.78 -6.30 -10.63
CA PRO A 22 14.81 -6.88 -11.51
C PRO A 22 16.23 -6.71 -10.92
N GLU A 23 17.10 -7.71 -11.11
CA GLU A 23 18.53 -7.57 -10.76
C GLU A 23 19.19 -6.43 -11.53
N TYR A 24 18.83 -6.33 -12.82
CA TYR A 24 19.28 -5.28 -13.74
C TYR A 24 18.06 -4.45 -14.21
N PRO A 25 17.61 -3.47 -13.42
CA PRO A 25 16.41 -2.71 -13.71
C PRO A 25 16.58 -1.72 -14.86
N THR A 26 15.61 -1.69 -15.76
CA THR A 26 15.54 -0.65 -16.81
C THR A 26 15.14 0.70 -16.22
N PHE A 27 15.37 1.79 -16.97
CA PHE A 27 14.88 3.12 -16.56
C PHE A 27 13.37 3.12 -16.23
N SER A 28 12.57 2.39 -17.03
CA SER A 28 11.14 2.24 -16.77
C SER A 28 10.84 1.52 -15.46
N ASP A 29 11.61 0.47 -15.10
CA ASP A 29 11.45 -0.24 -13.82
C ASP A 29 11.76 0.69 -12.64
N LYS A 30 12.81 1.52 -12.74
CA LYS A 30 13.18 2.51 -11.73
C LYS A 30 12.06 3.52 -11.50
N ILE A 31 11.47 4.04 -12.57
CA ILE A 31 10.34 4.99 -12.51
C ILE A 31 9.13 4.34 -11.84
N LYS A 32 8.73 3.14 -12.28
CA LYS A 32 7.59 2.41 -11.70
C LYS A 32 7.77 2.16 -10.19
N MET A 33 8.96 1.72 -9.76
CA MET A 33 9.28 1.51 -8.34
C MET A 33 9.20 2.83 -7.55
N ARG A 34 9.82 3.90 -8.07
CA ARG A 34 9.79 5.23 -7.46
C ARG A 34 8.36 5.72 -7.26
N ASP A 35 7.54 5.65 -8.29
CA ASP A 35 6.16 6.14 -8.26
C ASP A 35 5.31 5.34 -7.28
N MET A 36 5.45 4.00 -7.30
CA MET A 36 4.75 3.12 -6.36
C MET A 36 5.13 3.43 -4.91
N MET A 37 6.43 3.52 -4.58
CA MET A 37 6.87 3.81 -3.22
C MET A 37 6.51 5.24 -2.79
N SER A 38 6.59 6.22 -3.70
CA SER A 38 6.20 7.61 -3.44
C SER A 38 4.71 7.75 -3.15
N SER A 39 3.86 6.89 -3.74
CA SER A 39 2.43 6.88 -3.46
C SER A 39 2.10 6.57 -1.99
N MET A 40 2.97 5.85 -1.27
CA MET A 40 2.80 5.54 0.15
C MET A 40 2.74 6.81 1.03
N CYS A 41 3.41 7.89 0.61
CA CYS A 41 3.31 9.21 1.26
C CYS A 41 1.85 9.73 1.31
N TYR A 42 0.97 9.20 0.45
CA TYR A 42 -0.40 9.67 0.27
C TYR A 42 -1.44 8.60 0.55
N ILE A 43 -1.19 7.31 0.28
CA ILE A 43 -2.27 6.32 0.35
C ILE A 43 -2.30 5.49 1.64
N LEU A 44 -1.25 5.50 2.47
CA LEU A 44 -1.21 4.64 3.66
C LEU A 44 -2.49 4.86 4.51
N PRO A 45 -3.20 3.80 4.96
CA PRO A 45 -4.49 3.87 5.68
C PRO A 45 -4.49 4.51 7.09
N CYS A 46 -3.59 5.47 7.32
CA CYS A 46 -3.29 6.11 8.59
C CYS A 46 -2.59 7.45 8.36
N LYS A 47 -3.20 8.56 8.81
CA LYS A 47 -2.67 9.92 8.61
C LYS A 47 -1.26 10.11 9.20
N TYR A 48 -1.01 9.55 10.38
CA TYR A 48 0.29 9.65 11.05
C TYR A 48 1.37 8.82 10.36
N CYS A 49 0.97 7.72 9.74
CA CYS A 49 1.83 6.82 9.00
C CYS A 49 2.30 7.50 7.71
N ARG A 50 1.38 8.13 6.96
CA ARG A 50 1.72 9.00 5.82
C ARG A 50 2.71 10.10 6.19
N ALA A 51 2.41 10.88 7.23
CA ALA A 51 3.27 11.96 7.69
C ALA A 51 4.68 11.46 8.09
N SER A 52 4.78 10.27 8.70
CA SER A 52 6.08 9.68 9.06
C SER A 52 6.82 9.17 7.82
N PHE A 53 6.12 8.46 6.93
CA PHE A 53 6.69 7.92 5.70
C PHE A 53 7.22 9.03 4.80
N SER A 54 6.51 10.15 4.64
CA SER A 54 6.99 11.31 3.87
C SER A 54 8.29 11.89 4.45
N LYS A 55 8.40 12.00 5.78
CA LYS A 55 9.65 12.44 6.44
C LYS A 55 10.79 11.45 6.20
N TYR A 56 10.50 10.15 6.29
CA TYR A 56 11.51 9.11 6.08
C TYR A 56 11.98 9.05 4.64
N MET A 57 11.05 9.17 3.67
CA MET A 57 11.32 9.25 2.24
C MET A 57 12.27 10.42 1.91
N ALA A 58 12.05 11.59 2.53
CA ALA A 58 12.95 12.73 2.38
C ALA A 58 14.35 12.48 3.00
N SER A 59 14.41 11.81 4.16
CA SER A 59 15.67 11.49 4.84
C SER A 59 16.45 10.32 4.23
N LEU A 60 15.79 9.50 3.41
CA LEU A 60 16.35 8.31 2.77
C LEU A 60 15.80 8.26 1.33
N PRO A 61 16.30 9.12 0.43
CA PRO A 61 15.80 9.19 -0.94
C PRO A 61 15.95 7.85 -1.66
N ILE A 62 14.86 7.38 -2.27
CA ILE A 62 14.83 6.10 -3.00
C ILE A 62 15.74 6.10 -4.22
N ASP A 63 16.00 7.27 -4.82
CA ASP A 63 16.78 7.40 -6.05
C ASP A 63 18.16 6.77 -5.98
N ASN A 64 18.76 6.75 -4.79
CA ASN A 64 20.08 6.18 -4.54
C ASN A 64 20.07 4.64 -4.44
N TYR A 65 18.90 3.99 -4.55
CA TYR A 65 18.69 2.58 -4.26
C TYR A 65 17.96 1.82 -5.37
N LEU A 66 17.76 2.44 -6.53
CA LEU A 66 17.00 1.86 -7.66
C LEU A 66 17.87 1.10 -8.66
N ASP A 67 19.19 1.00 -8.43
CA ASP A 67 20.11 0.42 -9.42
C ASP A 67 20.18 -1.11 -9.41
N SER A 68 19.70 -1.77 -8.35
CA SER A 68 19.61 -3.23 -8.29
C SER A 68 18.54 -3.71 -7.29
N ARG A 69 18.19 -4.99 -7.38
CA ARG A 69 17.33 -5.68 -6.41
C ARG A 69 17.85 -5.56 -4.98
N GLU A 70 19.12 -5.85 -4.76
CA GLU A 70 19.74 -5.80 -3.44
C GLU A 70 19.61 -4.39 -2.81
N ARG A 71 19.85 -3.34 -3.61
CA ARG A 71 19.76 -1.96 -3.15
C ARG A 71 18.34 -1.58 -2.75
N ILE A 72 17.32 -1.97 -3.51
CA ILE A 72 15.95 -1.62 -3.16
C ILE A 72 15.42 -2.42 -1.95
N ILE A 73 15.86 -3.67 -1.78
CA ILE A 73 15.61 -4.47 -0.57
C ILE A 73 16.24 -3.76 0.65
N GLU A 74 17.50 -3.34 0.55
CA GLU A 74 18.20 -2.59 1.60
C GLU A 74 17.44 -1.31 1.97
N TRP A 75 16.94 -0.58 0.97
CA TRP A 75 16.18 0.65 1.18
C TRP A 75 14.90 0.41 1.99
N LEU A 76 14.09 -0.57 1.58
CA LEU A 76 12.82 -0.85 2.27
C LEU A 76 13.06 -1.43 3.67
N TYR A 77 14.12 -2.22 3.85
CA TYR A 77 14.59 -2.66 5.17
C TYR A 77 14.91 -1.47 6.09
N LYS A 78 15.70 -0.49 5.60
CA LYS A 78 16.01 0.74 6.35
C LYS A 78 14.74 1.56 6.66
N MET A 79 13.80 1.66 5.71
CA MET A 79 12.51 2.33 5.93
C MET A 79 11.68 1.63 7.01
N HIS A 80 11.58 0.30 6.97
CA HIS A 80 10.88 -0.50 7.99
C HIS A 80 11.53 -0.32 9.36
N ASN A 81 12.86 -0.29 9.44
CA ASN A 81 13.60 -0.05 10.68
C ASN A 81 13.36 1.35 11.27
N LYS A 82 13.18 2.39 10.45
CA LYS A 82 12.76 3.73 10.92
C LYS A 82 11.36 3.68 11.54
N VAL A 83 10.44 2.91 10.96
CA VAL A 83 9.09 2.70 11.51
C VAL A 83 9.18 1.92 12.83
N ASN A 84 9.94 0.83 12.88
CA ASN A 84 10.12 0.03 14.10
C ASN A 84 10.74 0.87 15.23
N LYS A 85 11.73 1.71 14.94
CA LYS A 85 12.30 2.65 15.92
C LYS A 85 11.22 3.57 16.49
N LYS A 86 10.38 4.17 15.65
CA LYS A 86 9.25 5.00 16.11
C LYS A 86 8.29 4.19 16.99
N LEU A 87 7.88 3.00 16.55
CA LEU A 87 6.95 2.17 17.33
C LEU A 87 7.55 1.75 18.69
N ARG A 88 8.86 1.47 18.77
CA ARG A 88 9.56 1.21 20.04
C ARG A 88 9.49 2.43 20.98
N THR A 89 9.76 3.63 20.47
CA THR A 89 9.64 4.87 21.29
C THR A 89 8.23 5.13 21.79
N GLN A 90 7.22 4.52 21.18
CA GLN A 90 5.82 4.61 21.57
C GLN A 90 5.35 3.42 22.42
N GLY A 91 6.21 2.44 22.70
CA GLY A 91 5.87 1.22 23.44
C GLY A 91 5.09 0.17 22.64
N PHE A 92 4.92 0.36 21.32
CA PHE A 92 4.15 -0.55 20.45
C PHE A 92 5.01 -1.64 19.77
N CYS A 93 6.33 -1.55 19.85
CA CYS A 93 7.25 -2.58 19.37
C CYS A 93 8.21 -2.93 20.51
N LYS A 94 8.39 -4.23 20.77
CA LYS A 94 9.26 -4.72 21.86
C LYS A 94 10.49 -5.47 21.35
N HIS A 95 10.53 -5.82 20.07
CA HIS A 95 11.63 -6.58 19.49
C HIS A 95 12.70 -5.64 18.87
N SER A 96 13.92 -6.14 18.79
CA SER A 96 15.00 -5.54 18.00
C SER A 96 14.69 -5.67 16.50
N ASN A 97 15.37 -4.87 15.67
CA ASN A 97 15.27 -5.07 14.23
C ASN A 97 15.98 -6.39 13.89
N PRO A 98 15.38 -7.26 13.06
CA PRO A 98 16.07 -8.44 12.55
C PRO A 98 17.24 -8.03 11.64
N GLU A 99 18.20 -8.92 11.46
CA GLU A 99 19.25 -8.75 10.46
C GLU A 99 18.65 -8.80 9.04
N LEU A 100 19.35 -8.20 8.09
CA LEU A 100 18.88 -8.19 6.70
C LEU A 100 18.80 -9.61 6.11
N ASP A 101 19.73 -10.50 6.48
CA ASP A 101 19.70 -11.89 6.03
C ASP A 101 18.46 -12.64 6.53
N THR A 102 18.05 -12.40 7.78
CA THR A 102 16.79 -12.92 8.32
C THR A 102 15.60 -12.48 7.47
N ILE A 103 15.58 -11.23 7.00
CA ILE A 103 14.53 -10.75 6.09
C ILE A 103 14.61 -11.49 4.76
N LYS A 104 15.80 -11.71 4.20
CA LYS A 104 15.96 -12.51 2.96
C LYS A 104 15.38 -13.92 3.12
N ASN A 105 15.68 -14.58 4.23
CA ASN A 105 15.17 -15.93 4.52
C ASN A 105 13.63 -15.99 4.64
N ILE A 106 12.98 -14.91 5.06
CA ILE A 106 11.51 -14.82 5.09
C ILE A 106 10.91 -14.70 3.68
N TYR A 107 11.52 -13.92 2.78
CA TYR A 107 10.94 -13.63 1.46
C TYR A 107 11.42 -14.56 0.35
N ASN A 108 12.57 -15.22 0.48
CA ASN A 108 13.07 -16.17 -0.51
C ASN A 108 12.06 -17.30 -0.85
N PRO A 109 11.36 -17.93 0.12
CA PRO A 109 10.30 -18.90 -0.19
C PRO A 109 9.15 -18.31 -1.00
N ILE A 110 8.78 -17.05 -0.75
CA ILE A 110 7.71 -16.34 -1.48
C ILE A 110 8.15 -16.11 -2.94
N VAL A 111 9.39 -15.66 -3.16
CA VAL A 111 9.95 -15.50 -4.51
C VAL A 111 10.01 -16.83 -5.25
N LYS A 112 10.35 -17.92 -4.56
CA LYS A 112 10.34 -19.27 -5.12
C LYS A 112 8.94 -19.67 -5.58
N ILE A 113 7.91 -19.48 -4.75
CA ILE A 113 6.51 -19.75 -5.13
C ILE A 113 6.11 -18.96 -6.38
N ILE A 114 6.45 -17.67 -6.44
CA ILE A 114 6.17 -16.82 -7.60
C ILE A 114 6.87 -17.38 -8.85
N THR A 115 8.15 -17.74 -8.73
CA THR A 115 8.95 -18.31 -9.82
C THR A 115 8.40 -19.65 -10.29
N ASP A 116 7.97 -20.51 -9.36
CA ASP A 116 7.37 -21.80 -9.66
C ASP A 116 6.04 -21.61 -10.40
N ILE A 117 5.18 -20.66 -9.98
CA ILE A 117 3.95 -20.30 -10.70
C ILE A 117 4.26 -19.88 -12.15
N LEU A 118 5.26 -19.01 -12.35
CA LEU A 118 5.63 -18.52 -13.68
C LEU A 118 6.11 -19.65 -14.60
N ASN A 119 6.84 -20.62 -14.06
CA ASN A 119 7.45 -21.71 -14.82
C ASN A 119 6.59 -23.00 -14.88
N LYS A 120 5.32 -22.97 -14.44
CA LYS A 120 4.40 -24.11 -14.61
C LYS A 120 4.23 -24.41 -16.10
N GLY A 121 4.50 -25.65 -16.50
CA GLY A 121 4.34 -26.09 -17.89
C GLY A 121 2.92 -25.86 -18.42
N ASN A 122 2.82 -25.44 -19.68
CA ASN A 122 1.57 -25.17 -20.38
C ASN A 122 0.84 -26.47 -20.75
N GLY A 123 0.33 -27.20 -19.76
CA GLY A 123 -0.62 -28.28 -20.02
C GLY A 123 -1.89 -27.72 -20.66
N ASN A 124 -2.14 -28.09 -21.92
CA ASN A 124 -3.34 -27.83 -22.71
C ASN A 124 -4.03 -26.47 -22.43
N GLY A 125 -3.34 -25.40 -22.85
CA GLY A 125 -3.90 -24.10 -23.25
C GLY A 125 -5.09 -23.54 -22.46
N GLN A 126 -4.82 -22.68 -21.47
CA GLN A 126 -5.67 -21.53 -21.05
C GLN A 126 -5.17 -20.80 -19.80
N ARG A 127 -4.22 -21.37 -19.04
CA ARG A 127 -3.74 -20.73 -17.80
C ARG A 127 -2.77 -19.58 -18.08
N ASN A 128 -3.08 -18.39 -17.56
CA ASN A 128 -2.18 -17.26 -17.59
C ASN A 128 -1.36 -17.24 -16.28
N ASN A 129 -0.16 -17.85 -16.32
CA ASN A 129 0.73 -17.94 -15.16
C ASN A 129 1.06 -16.56 -14.56
N ALA A 130 1.16 -15.52 -15.39
CA ALA A 130 1.38 -14.15 -14.92
C ALA A 130 0.18 -13.62 -14.11
N GLN A 131 -1.06 -13.90 -14.53
CA GLN A 131 -2.25 -13.56 -13.75
C GLN A 131 -2.27 -14.30 -12.40
N GLU A 132 -1.91 -15.58 -12.37
CA GLU A 132 -1.83 -16.35 -11.13
C GLU A 132 -0.78 -15.76 -10.17
N ALA A 133 0.42 -15.41 -10.69
CA ALA A 133 1.48 -14.79 -9.91
C ALA A 133 1.07 -13.39 -9.38
N ILE A 134 0.43 -12.56 -10.22
CA ILE A 134 -0.05 -11.23 -9.81
C ILE A 134 -1.13 -11.34 -8.72
N THR A 135 -2.09 -12.24 -8.90
CA THR A 135 -3.14 -12.49 -7.90
C THR A 135 -2.54 -13.00 -6.60
N TYR A 136 -1.55 -13.89 -6.66
CA TYR A 136 -0.84 -14.37 -5.47
C TYR A 136 -0.14 -13.22 -4.73
N ILE A 137 0.63 -12.38 -5.43
CA ILE A 137 1.34 -11.23 -4.82
C ILE A 137 0.35 -10.24 -4.19
N CYS A 138 -0.73 -9.91 -4.89
CA CYS A 138 -1.76 -9.00 -4.37
C CYS A 138 -2.51 -9.60 -3.17
N ARG A 139 -2.66 -10.93 -3.09
CA ARG A 139 -3.26 -11.61 -1.94
C ARG A 139 -2.40 -11.50 -0.67
N LEU A 140 -1.07 -11.50 -0.79
CA LEU A 140 -0.18 -11.20 0.35
C LEU A 140 -0.45 -9.78 0.92
N GLY A 141 -0.83 -8.85 0.05
CA GLY A 141 -1.19 -7.48 0.38
C GLY A 141 -2.69 -7.23 0.60
N TYR A 142 -3.52 -8.26 0.74
CA TYR A 142 -4.97 -8.11 0.68
C TYR A 142 -5.53 -7.13 1.71
N ASP A 143 -5.16 -7.30 2.99
CA ASP A 143 -5.65 -6.44 4.07
C ASP A 143 -5.14 -5.01 3.92
N PHE A 144 -3.95 -4.84 3.33
CA PHE A 144 -3.37 -3.56 3.02
C PHE A 144 -4.09 -2.83 1.89
N LEU A 145 -4.24 -3.47 0.74
CA LEU A 145 -4.91 -2.91 -0.43
C LEU A 145 -6.37 -2.58 -0.13
N GLY A 146 -7.08 -3.49 0.54
CA GLY A 146 -8.45 -3.24 0.99
C GLY A 146 -8.53 -2.12 2.02
N SER A 147 -7.59 -2.03 2.97
CA SER A 147 -7.56 -0.90 3.91
C SER A 147 -7.30 0.45 3.25
N ILE A 148 -6.58 0.51 2.12
CA ILE A 148 -6.44 1.75 1.32
C ILE A 148 -7.81 2.18 0.79
N VAL A 149 -8.57 1.23 0.24
CA VAL A 149 -9.93 1.44 -0.27
C VAL A 149 -10.88 1.91 0.83
N PHE A 150 -10.95 1.18 1.94
CA PHE A 150 -11.84 1.51 3.07
C PHE A 150 -11.45 2.81 3.79
N ASN A 151 -10.18 3.21 3.73
CA ASN A 151 -9.73 4.49 4.28
C ASN A 151 -10.09 5.69 3.39
N TYR A 152 -10.47 5.48 2.12
CA TYR A 152 -10.70 6.58 1.16
C TYR A 152 -11.69 7.62 1.69
N GLN A 153 -12.86 7.18 2.17
CA GLN A 153 -13.90 8.10 2.66
C GLN A 153 -13.36 9.01 3.76
N GLY A 154 -12.70 8.43 4.78
CA GLY A 154 -12.12 9.20 5.88
C GLY A 154 -10.99 10.13 5.44
N TYR A 155 -10.24 9.79 4.40
CA TYR A 155 -9.21 10.70 3.89
C TYR A 155 -9.83 11.84 3.05
N PHE A 156 -10.78 11.51 2.18
CA PHE A 156 -11.44 12.47 1.31
C PHE A 156 -12.26 13.51 2.09
N THR A 157 -12.94 13.12 3.17
CA THR A 157 -13.70 14.06 4.03
C THR A 157 -12.80 15.04 4.78
N ASN A 158 -11.53 14.71 4.98
CA ASN A 158 -10.54 15.58 5.59
C ASN A 158 -9.85 16.53 4.58
N CYS A 159 -10.22 16.49 3.29
CA CYS A 159 -9.76 17.49 2.32
C CYS A 159 -10.61 18.76 2.40
N HIS A 160 -9.94 19.90 2.50
CA HIS A 160 -10.60 21.20 2.64
C HIS A 160 -10.58 22.01 1.34
N THR A 161 -9.73 21.63 0.38
CA THR A 161 -9.63 22.29 -0.92
C THR A 161 -9.94 21.35 -2.08
N SER A 162 -10.39 21.92 -3.21
CA SER A 162 -10.59 21.16 -4.45
C SER A 162 -9.29 20.51 -4.94
N ASN A 163 -8.15 21.21 -4.78
CA ASN A 163 -6.85 20.70 -5.16
C ASN A 163 -6.45 19.45 -4.36
N GLU A 164 -6.68 19.45 -3.04
CA GLU A 164 -6.44 18.26 -2.21
C GLU A 164 -7.31 17.07 -2.64
N LYS A 165 -8.60 17.32 -2.92
CA LYS A 165 -9.52 16.27 -3.41
C LYS A 165 -9.05 15.68 -4.73
N ILE A 166 -8.72 16.52 -5.71
CA ILE A 166 -8.21 16.09 -7.03
C ILE A 166 -6.90 15.32 -6.87
N ARG A 167 -6.01 15.77 -5.97
CA ARG A 167 -4.74 15.09 -5.71
C ARG A 167 -4.98 13.68 -5.16
N ILE A 168 -5.84 13.50 -4.16
CA ILE A 168 -6.13 12.16 -3.61
C ILE A 168 -6.73 11.26 -4.69
N ILE A 169 -7.70 11.75 -5.46
CA ILE A 169 -8.30 10.99 -6.58
C ILE A 169 -7.22 10.53 -7.56
N THR A 170 -6.31 11.43 -7.91
CA THR A 170 -5.21 11.14 -8.84
C THR A 170 -4.27 10.09 -8.27
N VAL A 171 -3.82 10.25 -7.02
CA VAL A 171 -2.90 9.31 -6.36
C VAL A 171 -3.54 7.92 -6.22
N TYR A 172 -4.79 7.81 -5.79
CA TYR A 172 -5.49 6.53 -5.70
C TYR A 172 -5.60 5.85 -7.07
N SER A 173 -6.00 6.61 -8.10
CA SER A 173 -6.09 6.10 -9.46
C SER A 173 -4.73 5.65 -9.99
N SER A 174 -3.67 6.45 -9.80
CA SER A 174 -2.32 6.12 -10.25
C SER A 174 -1.76 4.91 -9.53
N PHE A 175 -1.94 4.80 -8.21
CA PHE A 175 -1.45 3.67 -7.42
C PHE A 175 -2.02 2.35 -7.92
N PHE A 176 -3.35 2.19 -7.94
CA PHE A 176 -3.96 0.92 -8.33
C PHE A 176 -3.71 0.58 -9.81
N ASN A 177 -3.69 1.58 -10.71
CA ASN A 177 -3.33 1.34 -12.12
C ASN A 177 -1.85 1.04 -12.33
N SER A 178 -0.97 1.33 -11.36
CA SER A 178 0.46 1.03 -11.46
C SER A 178 0.81 -0.40 -11.07
N ILE A 179 -0.01 -1.08 -10.26
CA ILE A 179 0.29 -2.41 -9.68
C ILE A 179 0.54 -3.43 -10.79
N GLN A 180 -0.41 -3.62 -11.71
CA GLN A 180 -0.30 -4.63 -12.76
C GLN A 180 0.86 -4.35 -13.75
N PRO A 181 1.04 -3.14 -14.30
CA PRO A 181 2.19 -2.83 -15.15
C PRO A 181 3.54 -3.05 -14.45
N LEU A 182 3.63 -2.71 -13.16
CA LEU A 182 4.83 -2.89 -12.36
C LEU A 182 5.15 -4.36 -12.17
N LEU A 183 4.18 -5.14 -11.69
CA LEU A 183 4.36 -6.58 -11.45
C LEU A 183 4.66 -7.31 -12.77
N CYS A 184 3.89 -7.03 -13.84
CA CYS A 184 4.12 -7.63 -15.15
C CYS A 184 5.55 -7.36 -15.66
N SER A 185 6.06 -6.12 -15.52
CA SER A 185 7.43 -5.75 -15.91
C SER A 185 8.50 -6.55 -15.14
N TYR A 186 8.24 -6.87 -13.88
CA TYR A 186 9.19 -7.56 -13.01
C TYR A 186 9.15 -9.08 -13.23
N LEU A 187 7.95 -9.65 -13.31
CA LEU A 187 7.74 -11.07 -13.56
C LEU A 187 8.34 -11.51 -14.90
N ALA A 188 8.23 -10.68 -15.95
CA ALA A 188 8.87 -10.90 -17.25
C ALA A 188 10.40 -10.99 -17.20
N LYS A 189 11.03 -10.49 -16.14
CA LYS A 189 12.49 -10.56 -15.92
C LYS A 189 12.89 -11.59 -14.86
N LEU A 190 11.91 -12.22 -14.23
CA LEU A 190 12.09 -13.24 -13.19
C LEU A 190 11.91 -14.66 -13.76
N CYS A 191 11.02 -14.84 -14.74
CA CYS A 191 10.78 -16.14 -15.36
C CYS A 191 11.88 -16.55 -16.35
N LYS A 192 12.06 -17.86 -16.57
CA LYS A 192 13.07 -18.39 -17.50
C LYS A 192 12.76 -18.05 -18.97
N GLU A 193 11.48 -18.00 -19.31
CA GLU A 193 10.96 -17.69 -20.65
C GLU A 193 10.92 -16.17 -20.94
N GLY A 194 11.40 -15.34 -20.02
CA GLY A 194 11.47 -13.89 -20.20
C GLY A 194 10.13 -13.22 -20.52
N LYS A 195 10.06 -12.41 -21.59
CA LYS A 195 8.82 -11.69 -21.93
C LYS A 195 7.67 -12.61 -22.34
N GLU A 196 7.94 -13.85 -22.75
CA GLU A 196 6.92 -14.79 -23.22
C GLU A 196 5.96 -15.21 -22.09
N CYS A 197 6.46 -15.34 -20.87
CA CYS A 197 5.66 -15.76 -19.71
C CYS A 197 4.56 -14.75 -19.33
N VAL A 198 4.68 -13.49 -19.78
CA VAL A 198 3.68 -12.44 -19.57
C VAL A 198 3.00 -11.98 -20.86
N ALA A 199 3.34 -12.54 -22.03
CA ALA A 199 2.90 -12.03 -23.33
C ALA A 199 1.37 -12.05 -23.50
N ARG A 200 0.69 -12.99 -22.82
CA ARG A 200 -0.78 -13.14 -22.84
C ARG A 200 -1.48 -12.39 -21.71
N TYR A 201 -0.74 -11.66 -20.87
CA TYR A 201 -1.30 -10.92 -19.75
C TYR A 201 -1.92 -9.60 -20.19
N GLU A 202 -3.24 -9.50 -20.04
CA GLU A 202 -3.97 -8.27 -20.31
C GLU A 202 -3.95 -7.36 -19.07
N ILE A 203 -3.31 -6.21 -19.21
CA ILE A 203 -3.30 -5.18 -18.16
C ILE A 203 -4.67 -4.49 -18.13
N SER A 204 -5.35 -4.58 -16.99
CA SER A 204 -6.63 -3.91 -16.77
C SER A 204 -6.42 -2.39 -16.64
N LYS A 205 -7.18 -1.60 -17.39
CA LYS A 205 -7.25 -0.13 -17.19
C LYS A 205 -8.39 0.20 -16.23
N PHE A 206 -8.08 0.35 -14.95
CA PHE A 206 -9.09 0.64 -13.94
C PHE A 206 -9.57 2.09 -14.02
N LYS A 207 -10.88 2.29 -14.24
CA LYS A 207 -11.54 3.60 -14.31
C LYS A 207 -11.75 4.25 -12.92
N ILE A 208 -10.77 4.14 -12.03
CA ILE A 208 -10.85 4.59 -10.62
C ILE A 208 -11.09 6.08 -10.52
N ARG A 209 -10.38 6.89 -11.32
CA ARG A 209 -10.62 8.33 -11.36
C ARG A 209 -12.09 8.67 -11.62
N ASN A 210 -12.71 8.01 -12.61
CA ASN A 210 -14.11 8.26 -12.97
C ASN A 210 -15.06 7.85 -11.83
N MET A 211 -14.79 6.71 -11.18
CA MET A 211 -15.58 6.26 -10.03
C MET A 211 -15.49 7.27 -8.88
N LEU A 212 -14.30 7.78 -8.58
CA LEU A 212 -14.05 8.70 -7.48
C LEU A 212 -14.56 10.13 -7.72
N MET A 213 -14.82 10.51 -8.96
CA MET A 213 -15.46 11.79 -9.33
C MET A 213 -16.98 11.68 -9.47
N SER A 214 -17.55 10.47 -9.37
CA SER A 214 -18.98 10.23 -9.51
C SER A 214 -19.73 10.29 -8.17
N ASN A 215 -21.06 10.22 -8.20
CA ASN A 215 -21.88 10.07 -6.99
C ASN A 215 -21.53 8.78 -6.26
N GLU A 216 -21.59 8.82 -4.92
CA GLU A 216 -21.26 7.70 -4.03
C GLU A 216 -19.87 7.08 -4.29
N PRO A 217 -18.80 7.90 -4.36
CA PRO A 217 -17.48 7.44 -4.80
C PRO A 217 -16.90 6.35 -3.90
N TYR A 218 -17.20 6.39 -2.60
CA TYR A 218 -16.76 5.38 -1.63
C TYR A 218 -17.38 4.00 -1.89
N SER A 219 -18.71 3.91 -1.95
CA SER A 219 -19.42 2.65 -2.20
C SER A 219 -18.99 2.03 -3.53
N LYS A 220 -18.78 2.84 -4.57
CA LYS A 220 -18.27 2.38 -5.86
C LYS A 220 -16.83 1.85 -5.78
N LEU A 221 -15.95 2.52 -5.04
CA LEU A 221 -14.57 2.05 -4.85
C LEU A 221 -14.53 0.72 -4.08
N VAL A 222 -15.32 0.59 -3.01
CA VAL A 222 -15.45 -0.64 -2.21
C VAL A 222 -15.93 -1.80 -3.08
N LYS A 223 -17.02 -1.60 -3.83
CA LYS A 223 -17.58 -2.59 -4.75
C LYS A 223 -16.63 -2.94 -5.90
N TRP A 224 -15.88 -1.96 -6.41
CA TRP A 224 -14.88 -2.20 -7.44
C TRP A 224 -13.78 -3.16 -6.94
N PHE A 225 -13.21 -2.90 -5.76
CA PHE A 225 -12.13 -3.74 -5.24
C PHE A 225 -12.61 -5.18 -4.95
N TYR A 226 -13.83 -5.33 -4.40
CA TYR A 226 -14.49 -6.64 -4.22
C TYR A 226 -14.60 -7.43 -5.53
N LYS A 227 -14.96 -6.76 -6.64
CA LYS A 227 -15.14 -7.39 -7.97
C LYS A 227 -13.83 -7.49 -8.78
N CYS A 228 -12.71 -6.99 -8.26
CA CYS A 228 -11.46 -6.87 -9.01
C CYS A 228 -10.65 -8.18 -9.01
N ASN A 229 -11.15 -9.20 -9.73
CA ASN A 229 -10.51 -10.51 -9.83
C ASN A 229 -9.07 -10.47 -10.38
N SER A 230 -8.71 -9.40 -11.10
CA SER A 230 -7.38 -9.22 -11.67
C SER A 230 -6.32 -8.73 -10.67
N LEU A 231 -6.74 -8.22 -9.51
CA LEU A 231 -5.86 -7.94 -8.36
C LEU A 231 -6.09 -8.96 -7.23
N CYS A 232 -7.32 -9.10 -6.76
CA CYS A 232 -7.64 -10.00 -5.65
C CYS A 232 -8.83 -10.87 -6.05
N ASN A 233 -8.62 -12.17 -6.24
CA ASN A 233 -9.70 -13.13 -6.40
C ASN A 233 -10.15 -13.59 -5.00
N LEU A 234 -11.39 -13.22 -4.64
CA LEU A 234 -11.98 -13.52 -3.32
C LEU A 234 -12.71 -14.87 -3.27
N GLY A 235 -12.71 -15.63 -4.37
CA GLY A 235 -13.35 -16.94 -4.43
C GLY A 235 -14.84 -16.87 -4.08
N SER A 236 -15.25 -17.61 -3.06
CA SER A 236 -16.65 -17.70 -2.61
C SER A 236 -17.05 -16.69 -1.53
N THR A 237 -16.15 -15.77 -1.12
CA THR A 237 -16.46 -14.75 -0.12
C THR A 237 -17.57 -13.84 -0.61
N THR A 238 -18.60 -13.65 0.21
CA THR A 238 -19.74 -12.76 -0.08
C THR A 238 -19.37 -11.29 0.11
N GLU A 239 -20.14 -10.38 -0.49
CA GLU A 239 -19.94 -8.93 -0.32
C GLU A 239 -20.09 -8.50 1.14
N GLU A 240 -21.01 -9.13 1.88
CA GLU A 240 -21.23 -8.86 3.30
C GLU A 240 -20.02 -9.28 4.16
N GLU A 241 -19.48 -10.48 3.95
CA GLU A 241 -18.27 -10.95 4.64
C GLU A 241 -17.07 -10.05 4.34
N TYR A 242 -16.89 -9.68 3.07
CA TYR A 242 -15.85 -8.76 2.62
C TYR A 242 -15.97 -7.40 3.33
N GLU A 243 -17.16 -6.80 3.35
CA GLU A 243 -17.35 -5.51 4.00
C GLU A 243 -17.14 -5.59 5.51
N LYS A 244 -17.64 -6.66 6.15
CA LYS A 244 -17.48 -6.91 7.59
C LYS A 244 -16.00 -7.04 7.96
N HIS A 245 -15.20 -7.73 7.14
CA HIS A 245 -13.76 -7.91 7.33
C HIS A 245 -13.04 -6.57 7.51
N PHE A 246 -13.34 -5.55 6.68
CA PHE A 246 -12.66 -4.26 6.78
C PHE A 246 -13.34 -3.27 7.74
N LYS A 247 -14.68 -3.26 7.82
CA LYS A 247 -15.43 -2.30 8.65
C LYS A 247 -15.06 -2.40 10.13
N ASN A 248 -14.80 -3.60 10.63
CA ASN A 248 -14.37 -3.84 12.02
C ASN A 248 -13.00 -3.22 12.37
N HIS A 249 -12.24 -2.80 11.37
CA HIS A 249 -10.92 -2.20 11.55
C HIS A 249 -10.87 -0.70 11.17
N ILE A 250 -12.03 -0.09 10.92
CA ILE A 250 -12.13 1.37 10.76
C ILE A 250 -11.90 2.01 12.13
N VAL A 251 -10.91 2.91 12.18
CA VAL A 251 -10.65 3.73 13.37
C VAL A 251 -11.25 5.09 13.10
N MET A 252 -12.29 5.44 13.87
CA MET A 252 -12.89 6.77 13.82
C MET A 252 -11.86 7.80 14.27
N SER A 253 -11.68 8.85 13.47
CA SER A 253 -10.76 9.94 13.83
C SER A 253 -11.43 10.87 14.84
N CYS A 254 -11.41 10.50 16.13
CA CYS A 254 -11.55 11.41 17.26
C CYS A 254 -10.51 11.04 18.32
N ASP A 255 -9.44 11.85 18.33
CA ASP A 255 -8.63 12.31 19.47
C ASP A 255 -7.64 11.37 20.18
N ASN A 256 -6.44 11.94 20.33
CA ASN A 256 -5.27 11.55 21.13
C ASN A 256 -5.43 10.43 22.20
N PRO A 257 -4.36 9.64 22.46
CA PRO A 257 -4.28 8.68 23.58
C PRO A 257 -4.24 9.29 25.00
N LYS A 258 -4.68 10.55 25.19
CA LYS A 258 -4.80 11.20 26.50
C LYS A 258 -6.07 12.05 26.56
N ALA A 259 -7.21 11.41 26.80
CA ALA A 259 -8.37 12.10 27.34
C ALA A 259 -8.19 12.19 28.86
N SER A 260 -7.69 13.31 29.37
CA SER A 260 -7.83 13.64 30.80
C SER A 260 -9.20 14.29 31.01
N THR A 261 -10.02 13.69 31.87
CA THR A 261 -11.24 14.31 32.39
C THR A 261 -10.85 15.45 33.34
N ASN A 262 -11.43 16.64 33.16
CA ASN A 262 -11.43 17.65 34.23
C ASN A 262 -12.56 17.33 35.21
N SER A 263 -12.49 17.89 36.42
CA SER A 263 -13.38 17.69 37.59
C SER A 263 -14.88 17.98 37.37
N THR A 264 -15.31 18.29 36.15
CA THR A 264 -16.71 18.56 35.77
C THR A 264 -17.27 17.59 34.72
N GLY A 265 -16.53 16.55 34.32
CA GLY A 265 -17.06 15.44 33.49
C GLY A 265 -17.44 15.78 32.04
N LYS A 266 -17.13 16.98 31.53
CA LYS A 266 -17.42 17.35 30.12
C LYS A 266 -16.33 16.88 29.16
N ILE A 267 -16.74 16.14 28.13
CA ILE A 267 -15.90 15.73 26.99
C ILE A 267 -15.55 16.97 26.15
N ILE A 268 -14.26 17.29 26.03
CA ILE A 268 -13.76 18.33 25.12
C ILE A 268 -13.56 17.69 23.74
N THR A 269 -14.43 18.01 22.78
CA THR A 269 -14.21 17.63 21.38
C THR A 269 -13.07 18.48 20.79
N CYS A 270 -12.20 17.91 19.95
CA CYS A 270 -11.06 18.58 19.30
C CYS A 270 -11.37 19.80 18.42
N ARG A 271 -12.61 20.28 18.40
CA ARG A 271 -13.07 21.35 17.52
C ARG A 271 -12.64 22.75 17.95
N LYS A 272 -12.09 22.96 19.16
CA LYS A 272 -11.90 24.32 19.71
C LYS A 272 -10.51 24.96 19.59
N ASN A 273 -9.43 24.23 19.29
CA ASN A 273 -8.07 24.81 19.37
C ASN A 273 -7.45 25.26 18.04
N MET A 274 -8.12 25.13 16.89
CA MET A 274 -7.54 25.56 15.61
C MET A 274 -7.77 27.05 15.26
N ARG A 275 -8.47 27.83 16.09
CA ARG A 275 -8.81 29.24 15.80
C ARG A 275 -8.02 30.30 16.58
N ARG A 276 -7.02 29.95 17.40
CA ARG A 276 -6.31 30.95 18.23
C ARG A 276 -4.86 31.29 17.84
N ASN A 277 -4.24 30.62 16.87
CA ASN A 277 -2.82 30.87 16.54
C ASN A 277 -2.56 31.67 15.25
N THR A 278 -3.57 32.35 14.67
CA THR A 278 -3.37 33.20 13.47
C THR A 278 -3.70 34.67 13.65
N LYS A 279 -3.88 35.16 14.89
CA LYS A 279 -4.02 36.60 15.15
C LYS A 279 -3.31 37.01 16.44
N LYS A 280 -2.00 37.26 16.36
CA LYS A 280 -1.22 38.22 17.17
C LYS A 280 0.26 38.08 16.81
N ASN A 281 0.62 38.70 15.69
CA ASN A 281 1.95 39.20 15.34
C ASN A 281 1.80 40.02 14.07
N VAL A 282 1.07 41.14 14.17
CA VAL A 282 1.12 42.27 13.24
C VAL A 282 0.87 43.52 14.06
N LYS A 283 1.88 44.39 14.07
CA LYS A 283 2.03 45.69 14.75
C LYS A 283 2.34 45.65 16.23
#